data_AF-A0A6D0I7L6-F1
#
_entry.id   AF-A0A6D0I7L6-F1
#
_cell.length_a   1.000
_cell.length_b   1.000
_cell.length_c   1.000
_cell.angle_alpha   90.00
_cell.angle_beta   90.00
_cell.angle_gamma   90.00
#
_symmetry.space_group_name_H-M   'P 1'
#
loop_
_entity.id
_entity.type
_entity.pdbx_description
1 polymer ?
#
loop_
_entity_poly.entity_id
_entity_poly.type
_entity_poly.pdbx_seq_one_letter_code
_entity_poly.pdbx_strand_id
1 'polypeptide(L)'
;MNSVSFSLAVQHLICSTKVTLFALVDGLQYERYFGESLSVQQPAAVPLFDTWPDSRIAFAGPWVMEMNSIMDFRERLCELEAALPSVSWMISSSSLTELAAHFRRNMNTELPDGRIALLRFHDPRVQKRLGEMLNDQQHRELTGLMQEWLTIVDGKAWSFKQREFIC
;
A
#
# COMPACT_ATOMS: atom_id res chain seq x y z
N MET A 1 18.89 4.41 -5.35
CA MET A 1 18.77 2.94 -5.27
C MET A 1 17.63 2.51 -6.18
N ASN A 2 17.77 1.43 -6.95
CA ASN A 2 16.70 0.93 -7.83
C ASN A 2 15.82 -0.05 -7.04
N SER A 3 14.57 0.34 -6.77
CA SER A 3 13.56 -0.57 -6.20
C SER A 3 13.06 -1.54 -7.29
N VAL A 4 13.22 -2.84 -7.06
CA VAL A 4 12.81 -3.89 -8.00
C VAL A 4 11.29 -3.95 -8.13
N SER A 5 10.58 -3.90 -7.00
CA SER A 5 9.11 -3.90 -6.93
C SER A 5 8.53 -2.66 -7.65
N PHE A 6 9.14 -1.49 -7.48
CA PHE A 6 8.76 -0.29 -8.22
C PHE A 6 8.99 -0.45 -9.73
N SER A 7 10.17 -0.93 -10.14
CA SER A 7 10.48 -1.13 -11.56
C SER A 7 9.51 -2.10 -12.23
N LEU A 8 9.16 -3.21 -11.56
CA LEU A 8 8.12 -4.13 -12.02
C LEU A 8 6.76 -3.43 -12.11
N ALA A 9 6.37 -2.67 -11.09
CA ALA A 9 5.09 -1.96 -11.10
C ALA A 9 4.99 -0.96 -12.27
N VAL A 10 6.09 -0.26 -12.59
CA VAL A 10 6.14 0.66 -13.73
C VAL A 10 6.07 -0.07 -15.07
N GLN A 11 6.67 -1.25 -15.21
CA GLN A 11 6.62 -2.02 -16.46
C GLN A 11 5.19 -2.35 -16.90
N HIS A 12 4.31 -2.63 -15.95
CA HIS A 12 2.89 -2.85 -16.22
C HIS A 12 2.17 -1.61 -16.81
N LEU A 13 2.69 -0.39 -16.60
CA LEU A 13 2.11 0.83 -17.18
C LEU A 13 2.44 0.99 -18.67
N ILE A 14 3.49 0.32 -19.18
CA ILE A 14 3.96 0.47 -20.56
C ILE A 14 2.87 0.07 -21.58
N CYS A 15 1.94 -0.80 -21.17
CA CYS A 15 0.90 -1.33 -22.05
C CYS A 15 -0.50 -0.73 -21.86
N SER A 16 -0.68 0.26 -20.95
CA SER A 16 -2.03 0.79 -20.66
C SER A 16 -2.00 2.23 -20.14
N THR A 17 -2.79 3.10 -20.78
CA THR A 17 -3.03 4.48 -20.32
C THR A 17 -4.19 4.60 -19.33
N LYS A 18 -4.85 3.49 -19.00
CA LYS A 18 -6.05 3.45 -18.13
C LYS A 18 -5.75 3.09 -16.68
N VAL A 19 -4.47 2.99 -16.33
CA VAL A 19 -4.01 2.52 -15.03
C VAL A 19 -3.00 3.48 -14.45
N THR A 20 -3.01 3.57 -13.13
CA THR A 20 -2.16 4.45 -12.36
C THR A 20 -1.37 3.64 -11.34
N LEU A 21 -0.14 4.09 -11.09
CA LEU A 21 0.70 3.56 -10.02
C LEU A 21 0.40 4.29 -8.72
N PHE A 22 0.15 3.51 -7.68
CA PHE A 22 -0.04 3.99 -6.32
C PHE A 22 1.02 3.39 -5.40
N ALA A 23 1.39 4.13 -4.36
CA ALA A 23 2.15 3.61 -3.22
C ALA A 23 1.23 3.49 -2.01
N LEU A 24 1.34 2.38 -1.28
CA LEU A 24 0.84 2.25 0.08
C LEU A 24 2.02 2.34 1.03
N VAL A 25 1.98 3.33 1.93
CA VAL A 25 3.11 3.71 2.79
C VAL A 25 2.71 3.63 4.26
N ASP A 26 3.54 3.00 5.08
CA ASP A 26 3.45 3.06 6.54
C ASP A 26 3.96 4.42 7.03
N GLY A 27 3.03 5.30 7.43
CA GLY A 27 3.35 6.67 7.84
C GLY A 27 4.22 6.76 9.10
N LEU A 28 4.12 5.78 10.02
CA LEU A 28 4.96 5.72 11.20
C LEU A 28 6.41 5.38 10.83
N GLN A 29 6.59 4.45 9.89
CA GLN A 29 7.94 4.12 9.40
C GLN A 29 8.56 5.29 8.62
N TYR A 30 7.74 5.99 7.82
CA TYR A 30 8.17 7.21 7.14
C TYR A 30 8.68 8.26 8.13
N GLU A 31 7.89 8.57 9.17
CA GLU A 31 8.27 9.54 10.20
C GLU A 31 9.57 9.15 10.91
N ARG A 32 9.69 7.88 11.32
CA ARG A 32 10.88 7.39 12.03
C ARG A 32 12.15 7.47 11.19
N TYR A 33 12.04 7.24 9.89
CA TYR A 33 13.19 7.23 8.99
C TYR A 33 13.62 8.64 8.60
N PHE A 34 12.68 9.52 8.25
CA PHE A 34 12.99 10.87 7.76
C PHE A 34 12.97 11.96 8.84
N GLY A 35 12.44 11.68 10.03
CA GLY A 35 12.28 12.68 11.10
C GLY A 35 11.16 13.69 10.85
N GLU A 36 10.32 13.47 9.84
CA GLU A 36 9.17 14.31 9.50
C GLU A 36 7.96 13.46 9.12
N SER A 37 6.77 13.88 9.54
CA SER A 37 5.53 13.16 9.25
C SER A 37 4.97 13.50 7.88
N LEU A 38 4.23 12.56 7.28
CA LEU A 38 3.41 12.83 6.11
C LEU A 38 2.27 13.80 6.45
N SER A 39 1.91 14.67 5.51
CA SER A 39 0.89 15.70 5.71
C SER A 39 -0.11 15.77 4.56
N VAL A 40 -1.35 16.18 4.88
CA VAL A 40 -2.50 16.21 3.96
C VAL A 40 -2.40 17.35 2.94
N GLN A 41 -1.30 18.12 2.94
CA GLN A 41 -1.08 19.23 2.02
C GLN A 41 -0.84 18.76 0.57
N GLN A 42 -0.72 17.45 0.35
CA GLN A 42 -0.48 16.87 -0.97
C GLN A 42 -1.79 16.34 -1.57
N PRO A 43 -2.28 16.89 -2.69
CA PRO A 43 -3.55 16.49 -3.30
C PRO A 43 -3.54 15.03 -3.82
N ALA A 44 -2.37 14.46 -4.02
CA ALA A 44 -2.16 13.10 -4.51
C ALA A 44 -1.88 12.08 -3.40
N ALA A 45 -2.04 12.45 -2.11
CA ALA A 45 -1.80 11.56 -0.99
C ALA A 45 -2.92 11.66 0.03
N VAL A 46 -3.45 10.52 0.47
CA VAL A 46 -4.54 10.45 1.44
C VAL A 46 -4.21 9.50 2.59
N PRO A 47 -4.37 9.91 3.85
CA PRO A 47 -4.27 9.01 4.99
C PRO A 47 -5.52 8.12 5.06
N LEU A 48 -5.34 6.86 5.41
CA LEU A 48 -6.47 5.94 5.62
C LEU A 48 -7.14 6.14 6.98
N PHE A 49 -6.40 6.67 7.96
CA PHE A 49 -6.90 7.01 9.29
C PHE A 49 -7.40 8.47 9.30
N ASP A 50 -8.27 8.86 8.39
CA ASP A 50 -8.78 10.25 8.28
C ASP A 50 -10.10 10.49 9.03
N THR A 51 -10.71 9.44 9.58
CA THR A 51 -11.94 9.51 10.35
C THR A 51 -11.68 9.45 11.85
N TRP A 52 -12.51 10.14 12.64
CA TRP A 52 -12.43 10.07 14.10
C TRP A 52 -12.79 8.65 14.58
N PRO A 53 -12.10 8.09 15.59
CA PRO A 53 -11.09 8.71 16.47
C PRO A 53 -9.64 8.64 15.95
N ASP A 54 -9.40 7.88 14.87
CA ASP A 54 -8.08 7.57 14.33
C ASP A 54 -7.42 8.77 13.64
N SER A 55 -8.20 9.79 13.25
CA SER A 55 -7.70 11.03 12.65
C SER A 55 -6.63 11.76 13.46
N ARG A 56 -6.57 11.54 14.78
CA ARG A 56 -5.50 12.07 15.65
C ARG A 56 -4.11 11.48 15.37
N ILE A 57 -4.07 10.28 14.80
CA ILE A 57 -2.85 9.55 14.44
C ILE A 57 -2.71 9.35 12.93
N ALA A 58 -3.48 10.11 12.13
CA ALA A 58 -3.50 10.00 10.67
C ALA A 58 -2.11 10.03 10.03
N PHE A 59 -1.24 10.90 10.55
CA PHE A 59 0.13 11.07 10.07
C PHE A 59 0.96 9.77 10.20
N ALA A 60 0.74 8.99 11.26
CA ALA A 60 1.43 7.73 11.54
C ALA A 60 0.70 6.50 10.97
N GLY A 61 -0.53 6.68 10.48
CA GLY A 61 -1.31 5.64 9.84
C GLY A 61 -0.79 5.30 8.44
N PRO A 62 -1.47 4.38 7.75
CA PRO A 62 -1.17 4.09 6.36
C PRO A 62 -1.65 5.19 5.41
N TRP A 63 -0.84 5.48 4.39
CA TRP A 63 -1.11 6.47 3.36
C TRP A 63 -1.19 5.82 1.99
N VAL A 64 -2.13 6.26 1.18
CA VAL A 64 -2.18 5.90 -0.25
C VAL A 64 -1.76 7.13 -1.05
N MET A 65 -0.82 6.94 -1.97
CA MET A 65 -0.28 8.03 -2.78
C MET A 65 -0.35 7.70 -4.26
N GLU A 66 -0.81 8.64 -5.08
CA GLU A 66 -0.87 8.52 -6.53
C GLU A 66 0.43 9.02 -7.16
N MET A 67 1.26 8.10 -7.65
CA MET A 67 2.66 8.42 -7.99
C MET A 67 2.82 9.35 -9.18
N ASN A 68 1.86 9.36 -10.12
CA ASN A 68 1.90 10.22 -11.31
C ASN A 68 1.95 11.71 -10.96
N SER A 69 1.41 12.09 -9.79
CA SER A 69 1.27 13.49 -9.37
C SER A 69 2.34 13.92 -8.35
N ILE A 70 3.17 12.99 -7.87
CA ILE A 70 4.21 13.23 -6.84
C ILE A 70 5.51 12.49 -7.18
N MET A 71 5.99 12.65 -8.40
CA MET A 71 7.22 11.97 -8.85
C MET A 71 8.45 12.30 -8.00
N ASP A 72 8.49 13.48 -7.38
CA ASP A 72 9.57 13.89 -6.47
C ASP A 72 9.63 13.02 -5.19
N PHE A 73 8.52 12.40 -4.79
CA PHE A 73 8.48 11.47 -3.66
C PHE A 73 9.03 10.09 -4.01
N ARG A 74 9.15 9.75 -5.29
CA ARG A 74 9.59 8.42 -5.74
C ARG A 74 10.91 8.00 -5.10
N GLU A 75 11.92 8.86 -5.15
CA GLU A 75 13.26 8.53 -4.64
C GLU A 75 13.22 8.28 -3.14
N ARG A 76 12.49 9.11 -2.39
CA ARG A 76 12.29 8.95 -0.95
C ARG A 76 11.56 7.65 -0.61
N LEU A 77 10.50 7.30 -1.35
CA LEU A 77 9.76 6.06 -1.12
C LEU A 77 10.60 4.81 -1.48
N CYS A 78 11.41 4.88 -2.54
CA CYS A 78 12.33 3.79 -2.88
C CYS A 78 13.44 3.63 -1.83
N GLU A 79 13.96 4.74 -1.30
CA GLU A 79 14.92 4.73 -0.18
C GLU A 79 14.28 4.11 1.07
N LEU A 80 13.06 4.53 1.41
CA LEU A 80 12.32 4.04 2.55
C LEU A 80 12.02 2.53 2.45
N GLU A 81 11.60 2.04 1.28
CA GLU A 81 11.38 0.61 1.03
C GLU A 81 12.67 -0.21 1.22
N ALA A 82 13.81 0.32 0.75
CA ALA A 82 15.10 -0.35 0.88
C ALA A 82 15.57 -0.43 2.33
N ALA A 83 15.23 0.57 3.15
CA ALA A 83 15.62 0.62 4.56
C ALA A 83 14.66 -0.14 5.48
N LEU A 84 13.34 -0.10 5.21
CA LEU A 84 12.30 -0.58 6.10
C LEU A 84 11.14 -1.25 5.34
N PRO A 85 10.52 -2.29 5.89
CA PRO A 85 9.28 -2.86 5.36
C PRO A 85 8.13 -1.86 5.58
N SER A 86 7.93 -0.98 4.61
CA SER A 86 7.12 0.22 4.79
C SER A 86 6.39 0.69 3.53
N VAL A 87 6.77 0.18 2.35
CA VAL A 87 6.18 0.57 1.07
C VAL A 87 5.74 -0.67 0.30
N SER A 88 4.60 -0.57 -0.35
CA SER A 88 4.18 -1.50 -1.40
C SER A 88 3.56 -0.72 -2.56
N TRP A 89 3.68 -1.27 -3.77
CA TRP A 89 3.31 -0.62 -5.01
C TRP A 89 2.07 -1.28 -5.59
N MET A 90 1.12 -0.49 -6.07
CA MET A 90 -0.17 -0.99 -6.54
C MET A 90 -0.49 -0.40 -7.90
N ILE A 91 -1.12 -1.21 -8.74
CA ILE A 91 -1.60 -0.79 -10.04
C ILE A 91 -3.10 -0.92 -10.05
N SER A 92 -3.78 0.18 -10.34
CA SER A 92 -5.24 0.22 -10.36
C SER A 92 -5.73 1.19 -11.43
N SER A 93 -6.91 0.91 -11.97
CA SER A 93 -7.68 1.86 -12.78
C SER A 93 -8.63 2.73 -11.94
N SER A 94 -8.71 2.49 -10.63
CA SER A 94 -9.52 3.27 -9.70
C SER A 94 -8.85 4.62 -9.39
N SER A 95 -9.68 5.60 -9.06
CA SER A 95 -9.22 6.87 -8.51
C SER A 95 -8.63 6.70 -7.10
N LEU A 96 -7.80 7.66 -6.67
CA LEU A 96 -7.24 7.68 -5.32
C LEU A 96 -8.32 7.58 -4.22
N THR A 97 -9.44 8.29 -4.40
CA THR A 97 -10.56 8.27 -3.45
C THR A 97 -11.24 6.90 -3.37
N GLU A 98 -11.47 6.24 -4.51
CA GLU A 98 -12.06 4.90 -4.55
C GLU A 98 -11.14 3.88 -3.87
N LEU A 99 -9.84 3.96 -4.14
CA LEU A 99 -8.85 3.06 -3.56
C LEU A 99 -8.74 3.26 -2.04
N ALA A 100 -8.75 4.51 -1.57
CA ALA A 100 -8.74 4.81 -0.14
C ALA A 100 -10.01 4.32 0.56
N ALA A 101 -11.20 4.54 -0.03
CA ALA A 101 -12.46 4.02 0.51
C ALA A 101 -12.48 2.49 0.55
N HIS A 102 -11.91 1.84 -0.47
CA HIS A 102 -11.75 0.39 -0.52
C HIS A 102 -10.90 -0.13 0.64
N PHE A 103 -9.73 0.46 0.85
CA PHE A 103 -8.85 0.06 1.95
C PHE A 103 -9.45 0.32 3.33
N ARG A 104 -10.15 1.43 3.52
CA ARG A 104 -10.86 1.72 4.78
C ARG A 104 -11.95 0.70 5.11
N ARG A 105 -12.61 0.12 4.10
CA ARG A 105 -13.59 -0.95 4.33
C ARG A 105 -12.93 -2.28 4.72
N ASN A 106 -11.70 -2.52 4.27
CA ASN A 106 -11.00 -3.79 4.47
C ASN A 106 -10.00 -3.77 5.64
N MET A 107 -9.73 -2.61 6.25
CA MET A 107 -8.76 -2.49 7.35
C MET A 107 -9.30 -2.97 8.69
N ASN A 108 -10.63 -3.00 8.90
CA ASN A 108 -11.24 -3.47 10.12
C ASN A 108 -11.87 -4.83 9.88
N THR A 109 -11.46 -5.84 10.64
CA THR A 109 -11.99 -7.19 10.54
C THR A 109 -12.59 -7.63 11.87
N GLU A 110 -13.74 -8.29 11.84
CA GLU A 110 -14.38 -8.84 13.02
C GLU A 110 -13.80 -10.22 13.34
N LEU A 111 -13.37 -10.40 14.58
CA LEU A 111 -12.90 -11.67 15.10
C LEU A 111 -14.10 -12.55 15.53
N PRO A 112 -13.93 -13.87 15.67
CA PRO A 112 -15.02 -14.78 16.07
C PRO A 112 -15.72 -14.44 17.40
N ASP A 113 -15.07 -13.63 18.25
CA ASP A 113 -15.61 -13.15 19.52
C ASP A 113 -16.30 -11.77 19.44
N GLY A 114 -16.49 -11.24 18.22
CA GLY A 114 -17.13 -9.95 17.95
C GLY A 114 -16.22 -8.73 18.15
N ARG A 115 -14.94 -8.92 18.51
CA ARG A 115 -13.99 -7.79 18.59
C ARG A 115 -13.54 -7.37 17.19
N ILE A 116 -13.30 -6.08 17.01
CA ILE A 116 -12.70 -5.54 15.79
C ILE A 116 -11.19 -5.50 15.92
N ALA A 117 -10.50 -6.05 14.93
CA ALA A 117 -9.05 -5.99 14.78
C ALA A 117 -8.66 -5.18 13.54
N LEU A 118 -7.54 -4.45 13.65
CA LEU A 118 -6.95 -3.75 12.52
C LEU A 118 -6.10 -4.72 11.68
N LEU A 119 -6.49 -4.94 10.43
CA LEU A 119 -5.73 -5.67 9.44
C LEU A 119 -4.61 -4.81 8.87
N ARG A 120 -3.37 -5.11 9.27
CA ARG A 120 -2.18 -4.34 8.89
C ARG A 120 -1.63 -4.73 7.51
N PHE A 121 -2.47 -4.73 6.47
CA PHE A 121 -2.01 -5.04 5.10
C PHE A 121 -1.00 -4.02 4.55
N HIS A 122 -0.87 -2.84 5.16
CA HIS A 122 0.14 -1.85 4.80
C HIS A 122 1.56 -2.22 5.24
N ASP A 123 1.71 -3.21 6.14
CA ASP A 123 3.02 -3.74 6.52
C ASP A 123 3.42 -4.86 5.54
N PRO A 124 4.45 -4.65 4.69
CA PRO A 124 4.94 -5.65 3.75
C PRO A 124 5.17 -7.04 4.34
N ARG A 125 5.61 -7.12 5.60
CA ARG A 125 5.90 -8.41 6.26
C ARG A 125 4.64 -9.24 6.49
N VAL A 126 3.49 -8.58 6.60
CA VAL A 126 2.21 -9.23 6.82
C VAL A 126 1.61 -9.71 5.50
N GLN A 127 1.89 -9.03 4.38
CA GLN A 127 1.21 -9.29 3.10
C GLN A 127 1.38 -10.72 2.62
N LYS A 128 2.60 -11.29 2.63
CA LYS A 128 2.83 -12.68 2.22
C LYS A 128 1.99 -13.67 3.01
N ARG A 129 2.10 -13.60 4.35
CA ARG A 129 1.35 -14.46 5.26
C ARG A 129 -0.17 -14.27 5.08
N LEU A 130 -0.61 -13.04 4.86
CA LEU A 130 -2.01 -12.74 4.60
C LEU A 130 -2.49 -13.39 3.30
N GLY A 131 -1.68 -13.36 2.24
CA GLY A 131 -1.97 -14.02 0.96
C GLY A 131 -2.17 -15.53 1.10
N GLU A 132 -1.37 -16.17 1.95
CA GLU A 132 -1.47 -17.60 2.25
C GLU A 132 -2.66 -17.96 3.15
N MET A 133 -3.09 -17.04 4.02
CA MET A 133 -4.16 -17.28 5.00
C MET A 133 -5.57 -16.97 4.48
N LEU A 134 -5.72 -15.95 3.64
CA LEU A 134 -7.04 -15.55 3.12
C LEU A 134 -7.58 -16.63 2.20
N ASN A 135 -8.87 -16.95 2.32
CA ASN A 135 -9.53 -17.72 1.27
C ASN A 135 -9.70 -16.86 -0.01
N ASP A 136 -10.04 -17.50 -1.12
CA ASP A 136 -10.10 -16.79 -2.41
C ASP A 136 -11.12 -15.67 -2.45
N GLN A 137 -12.23 -15.79 -1.69
CA GLN A 137 -13.23 -14.75 -1.62
C GLN A 137 -12.71 -13.52 -0.87
N GLN A 138 -12.13 -13.72 0.31
CA GLN A 138 -11.54 -12.64 1.12
C GLN A 138 -10.39 -11.94 0.40
N HIS A 139 -9.58 -12.71 -0.33
CA HIS A 139 -8.48 -12.16 -1.10
C HIS A 139 -8.94 -11.39 -2.33
N ARG A 140 -9.99 -11.84 -3.03
CA ARG A 140 -10.64 -11.05 -4.08
C ARG A 140 -11.28 -9.78 -3.52
N GLU A 141 -11.90 -9.84 -2.35
CA GLU A 141 -12.46 -8.66 -1.67
C GLU A 141 -11.36 -7.64 -1.36
N LEU A 142 -10.21 -8.08 -0.85
CA LEU A 142 -9.11 -7.17 -0.55
C LEU A 142 -8.41 -6.65 -1.81
N THR A 143 -8.19 -7.48 -2.81
CA THR A 143 -7.39 -7.15 -4.01
C THR A 143 -8.20 -6.74 -5.24
N GLY A 144 -9.52 -6.63 -5.12
CA GLY A 144 -10.45 -6.52 -6.25
C GLY A 144 -10.25 -5.28 -7.12
N LEU A 145 -9.78 -4.17 -6.55
CA LEU A 145 -9.49 -2.94 -7.30
C LEU A 145 -8.07 -2.91 -7.89
N MET A 146 -7.24 -3.91 -7.60
CA MET A 146 -5.83 -3.92 -7.99
C MET A 146 -5.65 -4.89 -9.15
N GLN A 147 -5.01 -4.40 -10.21
CA GLN A 147 -4.46 -5.24 -11.28
C GLN A 147 -3.18 -5.92 -10.81
N GLU A 148 -2.42 -5.23 -9.97
CA GLU A 148 -1.21 -5.77 -9.36
C GLU A 148 -0.95 -5.05 -8.02
N TRP A 149 -0.31 -5.75 -7.08
CA TRP A 149 0.12 -5.23 -5.80
C TRP A 149 1.43 -5.91 -5.39
N LEU A 150 2.55 -5.19 -5.51
CA LEU A 150 3.91 -5.69 -5.32
C LEU A 150 4.51 -5.18 -4.02
N THR A 151 5.27 -6.03 -3.35
CA THR A 151 6.15 -5.65 -2.26
C THR A 151 7.45 -6.45 -2.28
N ILE A 152 8.40 -6.10 -1.42
CA ILE A 152 9.65 -6.85 -1.25
C ILE A 152 9.54 -7.75 -0.02
N VAL A 153 9.77 -9.04 -0.23
CA VAL A 153 9.87 -10.05 0.83
C VAL A 153 11.18 -10.80 0.65
N ASP A 154 12.02 -10.80 1.67
CA ASP A 154 13.35 -11.45 1.66
C ASP A 154 14.21 -11.03 0.45
N GLY A 155 14.14 -9.75 0.07
CA GLY A 155 14.89 -9.18 -1.07
C GLY A 155 14.34 -9.54 -2.46
N LYS A 156 13.19 -10.22 -2.53
CA LYS A 156 12.53 -10.60 -3.79
C LYS A 156 11.17 -9.91 -3.93
N ALA A 157 10.80 -9.62 -5.16
CA ALA A 157 9.47 -9.08 -5.46
C ALA A 157 8.42 -10.17 -5.27
N TRP A 158 7.36 -9.85 -4.54
CA TRP A 158 6.22 -10.71 -4.31
C TRP A 158 4.94 -9.97 -4.69
N SER A 159 4.09 -10.64 -5.44
CA SER A 159 2.77 -10.15 -5.81
C SER A 159 1.73 -10.62 -4.81
N PHE A 160 1.11 -9.69 -4.11
CA PHE A 160 -0.05 -9.98 -3.29
C PHE A 160 -1.26 -10.35 -4.14
N LYS A 161 -1.38 -9.76 -5.33
CA LYS A 161 -2.50 -10.04 -6.24
C LYS A 161 -2.47 -11.47 -6.77
N GLN A 162 -1.30 -11.97 -7.14
CA GLN A 162 -1.12 -13.31 -7.70
C GLN A 162 -0.75 -14.35 -6.63
N ARG A 163 -0.35 -13.90 -5.43
CA ARG A 163 0.13 -14.73 -4.30
C ARG A 163 1.42 -15.49 -4.61
N GLU A 164 2.30 -14.93 -5.42
CA GLU A 164 3.54 -15.57 -5.86
C GLU A 164 4.71 -14.60 -5.93
N PHE A 165 5.94 -15.15 -5.96
CA PHE A 165 7.14 -14.35 -6.22
C PHE A 165 7.26 -14.06 -7.72
N ILE A 166 7.58 -12.81 -8.05
CA ILE A 166 7.80 -12.37 -9.42
C ILE A 166 9.29 -12.54 -9.76
N CYS A 167 9.56 -13.19 -10.89
CA CYS A 167 10.91 -13.45 -11.40
C CYS A 167 11.33 -12.40 -12.43
#